data_AF-A0A0R3ITG7-F1
#
_entry.id   AF-A0A0R3ITG7-F1
#
_cell.length_a   1.000
_cell.length_b   1.000
_cell.length_c   1.000
_cell.angle_alpha   90.00
_cell.angle_beta   90.00
_cell.angle_gamma   90.00
#
_symmetry.space_group_name_H-M   'P 1'
#
loop_
_entity.id
_entity.type
_entity.pdbx_description
1 polymer ?
#
loop_
_entity_poly.entity_id
_entity_poly.type
_entity_poly.pdbx_seq_one_letter_code
_entity_poly.pdbx_strand_id
1 'polypeptide(L)'
;MTASPHAVQASLFGAPPVPRRELAGGAWLEVHHEWLGRADNLMGQLLAQVPWRAERRRMYDRTLDVPRLVSFHDLTAGPSPHPVLEAICDRLNSEYTAELGEPFTTVGLCQYRDGTDSVAWHGDTIGRGLREDTMVAIVSIGATRTFALRPRLGGESIRIHVGHGDLLVMGGTCQRTWEHAIPKTSKPVGPRISLQYRPRDVR
;
A
#
# COMPACT_ATOMS: atom_id res chain seq x y z
N MET A 1 -11.54 55.82 -6.84
CA MET A 1 -11.69 55.31 -5.46
C MET A 1 -12.71 54.18 -5.52
N THR A 2 -12.23 52.92 -5.43
CA THR A 2 -12.55 51.93 -4.37
C THR A 2 -13.90 51.23 -4.59
N ALA A 3 -14.06 49.91 -4.58
CA ALA A 3 -13.14 48.80 -4.32
C ALA A 3 -13.74 47.52 -4.94
N SER A 4 -12.88 46.60 -5.37
CA SER A 4 -13.24 45.22 -5.72
C SER A 4 -13.67 44.43 -4.48
N PRO A 5 -14.70 43.57 -4.54
CA PRO A 5 -14.95 42.61 -3.48
C PRO A 5 -14.13 41.33 -3.70
N HIS A 6 -13.09 41.22 -2.88
CA HIS A 6 -12.65 40.01 -2.18
C HIS A 6 -12.62 38.68 -2.93
N ALA A 7 -11.42 38.35 -3.43
CA ALA A 7 -10.97 36.97 -3.50
C ALA A 7 -11.03 36.35 -2.08
N VAL A 8 -11.79 35.26 -1.94
CA VAL A 8 -11.79 34.47 -0.72
C VAL A 8 -10.47 33.70 -0.69
N GLN A 9 -9.63 34.12 0.26
CA GLN A 9 -8.36 33.54 0.60
C GLN A 9 -8.62 32.21 1.33
N ALA A 10 -8.62 31.10 0.60
CA ALA A 10 -8.52 29.77 1.21
C ALA A 10 -7.09 29.64 1.78
N SER A 11 -6.97 29.38 3.08
CA SER A 11 -5.67 29.33 3.74
C SER A 11 -5.55 28.16 4.70
N LEU A 12 -4.33 27.61 4.68
CA LEU A 12 -3.64 26.99 5.81
C LEU A 12 -4.28 25.70 6.35
N PHE A 13 -3.86 24.56 5.79
CA PHE A 13 -3.88 23.16 6.28
C PHE A 13 -4.47 22.21 5.24
N GLY A 14 -3.57 21.64 4.44
CA GLY A 14 -3.86 20.69 3.39
C GLY A 14 -2.78 20.85 2.35
N ALA A 15 -1.87 19.87 2.26
CA ALA A 15 -1.03 19.78 1.07
C ALA A 15 -1.96 19.80 -0.16
N PRO A 16 -1.58 20.45 -1.27
CA PRO A 16 -2.38 20.36 -2.49
C PRO A 16 -2.66 18.89 -2.78
N PRO A 17 -3.89 18.52 -3.15
CA PRO A 17 -4.24 17.12 -3.41
C PRO A 17 -3.21 16.57 -4.39
N VAL A 18 -2.49 15.52 -3.99
CA VAL A 18 -1.53 14.89 -4.89
C VAL A 18 -2.31 14.37 -6.09
N PRO A 19 -1.96 14.75 -7.33
CA PRO A 19 -2.80 14.41 -8.47
C PRO A 19 -2.88 12.90 -8.62
N ARG A 20 -4.11 12.38 -8.51
CA ARG A 20 -4.46 11.01 -8.87
C ARG A 20 -4.01 10.76 -10.31
N ARG A 21 -3.24 9.68 -10.49
CA ARG A 21 -2.84 9.20 -11.81
C ARG A 21 -3.90 8.23 -12.32
N GLU A 22 -4.69 8.70 -13.28
CA GLU A 22 -5.58 7.82 -14.04
C GLU A 22 -4.77 6.80 -14.85
N LEU A 23 -5.26 5.56 -14.84
CA LEU A 23 -4.70 4.43 -15.57
C LEU A 23 -5.75 3.89 -16.55
N ALA A 24 -5.31 3.04 -17.47
CA ALA A 24 -6.22 2.39 -18.42
C ALA A 24 -7.26 1.52 -17.71
N GLY A 25 -8.49 1.53 -18.25
CA GLY A 25 -9.57 0.63 -17.84
C GLY A 25 -10.28 1.02 -16.55
N GLY A 26 -10.26 2.30 -16.15
CA GLY A 26 -10.91 2.77 -14.90
C GLY A 26 -10.13 2.42 -13.63
N ALA A 27 -8.85 2.06 -13.78
CA ALA A 27 -7.92 1.95 -12.67
C ALA A 27 -7.28 3.31 -12.39
N TRP A 28 -6.85 3.54 -11.17
CA TRP A 28 -6.11 4.75 -10.81
C TRP A 28 -5.12 4.49 -9.68
N LEU A 29 -4.18 5.42 -9.51
CA LEU A 29 -3.11 5.35 -8.53
C LEU A 29 -2.88 6.71 -7.86
N GLU A 30 -2.71 6.71 -6.54
CA GLU A 30 -2.27 7.85 -5.75
C GLU A 30 -0.98 7.51 -5.00
N VAL A 31 -0.12 8.52 -4.82
CA VAL A 31 1.13 8.41 -4.06
C VAL A 31 1.27 9.63 -3.18
N HIS A 32 1.25 9.47 -1.88
CA HIS A 32 1.42 10.56 -0.92
C HIS A 32 2.75 10.39 -0.19
N HIS A 33 3.67 11.33 -0.40
CA HIS A 33 4.97 11.30 0.26
C HIS A 33 4.87 11.77 1.70
N GLU A 34 5.62 11.11 2.59
CA GLU A 34 5.65 11.43 4.03
C GLU A 34 4.26 11.43 4.70
N TRP A 35 3.30 10.68 4.15
CA TRP A 35 1.91 10.64 4.61
C TRP A 35 1.78 10.25 6.09
N LEU A 36 2.60 9.28 6.55
CA LEU A 36 2.60 8.82 7.94
C LEU A 36 3.11 9.89 8.93
N GLY A 37 3.83 10.90 8.45
CA GLY A 37 4.53 11.88 9.27
C GLY A 37 5.71 11.25 10.03
N ARG A 38 6.06 11.85 11.18
CA ARG A 38 7.14 11.35 12.04
C ARG A 38 6.76 10.02 12.68
N ALA A 39 7.55 8.98 12.40
CA ALA A 39 7.36 7.63 12.91
C ALA A 39 8.63 7.09 13.58
N ASP A 40 9.16 7.86 14.53
CA ASP A 40 10.38 7.53 15.25
C ASP A 40 10.28 6.13 15.89
N ASN A 41 11.27 5.27 15.63
CA ASN A 41 11.37 3.89 16.12
C ASN A 41 10.25 2.92 15.72
N LEU A 42 9.26 3.34 14.91
CA LEU A 42 8.13 2.49 14.53
C LEU A 42 8.57 1.19 13.84
N MET A 43 9.56 1.27 12.95
CA MET A 43 10.12 0.07 12.30
C MET A 43 10.58 -0.96 13.33
N GLY A 44 11.37 -0.53 14.34
CA GLY A 44 11.88 -1.44 15.37
C GLY A 44 10.75 -2.07 16.20
N GLN A 45 9.74 -1.28 16.53
CA GLN A 45 8.55 -1.75 17.26
C GLN A 45 7.79 -2.84 16.48
N LEU A 46 7.52 -2.59 15.19
CA LEU A 46 6.82 -3.56 14.34
C LEU A 46 7.65 -4.83 14.10
N LEU A 47 8.96 -4.69 13.91
CA LEU A 47 9.86 -5.85 13.79
C LEU A 47 9.85 -6.74 15.04
N ALA A 48 9.70 -6.14 16.23
CA ALA A 48 9.70 -6.86 17.50
C ALA A 48 8.33 -7.46 17.87
N GLN A 49 7.22 -6.77 17.55
CA GLN A 49 5.88 -7.12 18.04
C GLN A 49 5.03 -7.92 17.04
N VAL A 50 5.27 -7.76 15.73
CA VAL A 50 4.49 -8.48 14.71
C VAL A 50 4.96 -9.94 14.63
N PRO A 51 4.04 -10.92 14.63
CA PRO A 51 4.38 -12.33 14.51
C PRO A 51 4.70 -12.69 13.05
N TRP A 52 5.91 -12.37 12.59
CA TRP A 52 6.39 -12.62 11.24
C TRP A 52 6.54 -14.12 10.95
N ARG A 53 6.09 -14.54 9.76
CA ARG A 53 6.18 -15.93 9.31
C ARG A 53 6.81 -16.00 7.92
N ALA A 54 7.70 -16.97 7.73
CA ALA A 54 8.12 -17.36 6.39
C ALA A 54 7.03 -18.25 5.77
N GLU A 55 6.67 -17.97 4.53
CA GLU A 55 5.76 -18.83 3.76
C GLU A 55 6.53 -19.60 2.70
N ARG A 56 5.95 -20.73 2.29
CA ARG A 56 6.41 -21.53 1.16
C ARG A 56 5.33 -21.58 0.11
N ARG A 57 5.72 -21.43 -1.16
CA ARG A 57 4.81 -21.58 -2.30
C ARG A 57 5.36 -22.61 -3.27
N ARG A 58 4.47 -23.46 -3.77
CA ARG A 58 4.81 -24.38 -4.86
C ARG A 58 4.86 -23.60 -6.17
N MET A 59 6.01 -23.59 -6.82
CA MET A 59 6.24 -23.06 -8.16
C MET A 59 6.73 -24.21 -9.04
N TYR A 60 5.90 -24.60 -10.02
CA TYR A 60 6.10 -25.83 -10.79
C TYR A 60 6.23 -27.06 -9.86
N ASP A 61 7.26 -27.89 -10.05
CA ASP A 61 7.55 -29.06 -9.21
C ASP A 61 8.40 -28.75 -7.98
N ARG A 62 8.65 -27.47 -7.68
CA ARG A 62 9.49 -27.04 -6.56
C ARG A 62 8.71 -26.23 -5.54
N THR A 63 9.00 -26.44 -4.26
CA THR A 63 8.52 -25.57 -3.19
C THR A 63 9.62 -24.56 -2.87
N LEU A 64 9.33 -23.28 -3.08
CA LEU A 64 10.26 -22.18 -2.85
C LEU A 64 9.80 -21.35 -1.65
N ASP A 65 10.76 -20.85 -0.88
CA ASP A 65 10.49 -19.88 0.16
C ASP A 65 10.02 -18.56 -0.49
N VAL A 66 8.94 -18.01 0.04
CA VAL A 66 8.48 -16.67 -0.32
C VAL A 66 9.58 -15.70 0.13
N PRO A 67 10.15 -14.88 -0.76
CA PRO A 67 11.30 -14.04 -0.43
C PRO A 67 10.84 -12.76 0.28
N ARG A 68 10.19 -12.93 1.43
CA ARG A 68 9.76 -11.94 2.42
C ARG A 68 9.06 -12.66 3.58
N LEU A 69 9.09 -12.07 4.76
CA LEU A 69 8.26 -12.54 5.88
C LEU A 69 6.90 -11.83 5.82
N VAL A 70 5.85 -12.51 6.27
CA VAL A 70 4.48 -12.00 6.21
C VAL A 70 3.77 -12.12 7.55
N SER A 71 2.75 -11.29 7.74
CA SER A 71 1.75 -11.44 8.81
C SER A 71 0.42 -10.87 8.32
N PHE A 72 -0.70 -11.37 8.80
CA PHE A 72 -2.02 -10.92 8.37
C PHE A 72 -2.94 -10.78 9.58
N HIS A 73 -3.68 -9.67 9.63
CA HIS A 73 -4.62 -9.38 10.72
C HIS A 73 -5.94 -8.85 10.16
N ASP A 74 -7.03 -9.40 10.68
CA ASP A 74 -8.36 -8.80 10.58
C ASP A 74 -8.52 -7.83 11.77
N LEU A 75 -8.62 -6.54 11.47
CA LEU A 75 -8.68 -5.48 12.47
C LEU A 75 -10.07 -5.37 13.12
N THR A 76 -11.04 -6.15 12.64
CA THR A 76 -12.40 -6.22 13.22
C THR A 76 -12.58 -7.39 14.17
N ALA A 77 -11.66 -8.36 14.15
CA ALA A 77 -11.78 -9.63 14.87
C ALA A 77 -11.09 -9.64 16.24
N GLY A 78 -10.40 -8.56 16.63
CA GLY A 78 -9.66 -8.46 17.88
C GLY A 78 -8.51 -7.46 17.81
N PRO A 79 -7.71 -7.33 18.88
CA PRO A 79 -6.61 -6.38 18.93
C PRO A 79 -5.55 -6.74 17.88
N SER A 80 -5.06 -5.72 17.18
CA SER A 80 -3.90 -5.84 16.30
C SER A 80 -2.61 -6.00 17.11
N PRO A 81 -1.52 -6.54 16.53
CA PRO A 81 -0.24 -6.69 17.25
C PRO A 81 0.42 -5.35 17.60
N HIS A 82 -0.07 -4.23 17.06
CA HIS A 82 0.44 -2.90 17.37
C HIS A 82 -0.62 -1.83 17.10
N PRO A 83 -0.91 -0.91 18.05
CA PRO A 83 -2.01 0.06 17.94
C PRO A 83 -1.90 1.00 16.74
N VAL A 84 -0.69 1.22 16.22
CA VAL A 84 -0.47 2.01 14.99
C VAL A 84 -1.21 1.43 13.77
N LEU A 85 -1.45 0.10 13.73
CA LEU A 85 -2.11 -0.53 12.58
C LEU A 85 -3.58 -0.14 12.53
N GLU A 86 -4.23 -0.06 13.70
CA GLU A 86 -5.59 0.45 13.86
C GLU A 86 -5.62 1.96 13.56
N ALA A 87 -4.71 2.74 14.12
CA ALA A 87 -4.66 4.19 13.88
C ALA A 87 -4.45 4.57 12.40
N ILE A 88 -3.61 3.84 11.67
CA ILE A 88 -3.44 4.03 10.23
C ILE A 88 -4.73 3.64 9.48
N CYS A 89 -5.35 2.53 9.86
CA CYS A 89 -6.61 2.08 9.26
C CYS A 89 -7.73 3.12 9.45
N ASP A 90 -7.86 3.68 10.66
CA ASP A 90 -8.84 4.72 10.97
C ASP A 90 -8.62 5.98 10.12
N ARG A 91 -7.36 6.40 9.97
CA ARG A 91 -7.03 7.53 9.10
C ARG A 91 -7.36 7.24 7.64
N LEU A 92 -6.99 6.06 7.11
CA LEU A 92 -7.34 5.66 5.75
C LEU A 92 -8.87 5.62 5.55
N ASN A 93 -9.63 5.13 6.53
CA ASN A 93 -11.09 5.11 6.47
C ASN A 93 -11.67 6.53 6.47
N SER A 94 -11.08 7.45 7.25
CA SER A 94 -11.49 8.86 7.23
C SER A 94 -11.28 9.54 5.87
N GLU A 95 -10.25 9.11 5.12
CA GLU A 95 -9.88 9.69 3.82
C GLU A 95 -10.64 9.04 2.65
N TYR A 96 -10.85 7.71 2.68
CA TYR A 96 -11.27 6.95 1.49
C TYR A 96 -12.62 6.23 1.60
N THR A 97 -13.20 6.03 2.79
CA THR A 97 -14.45 5.24 2.93
C THR A 97 -15.62 5.82 2.14
N ALA A 98 -15.71 7.15 2.01
CA ALA A 98 -16.78 7.79 1.24
C ALA A 98 -16.73 7.43 -0.25
N GLU A 99 -15.54 7.31 -0.82
CA GLU A 99 -15.35 6.93 -2.22
C GLU A 99 -15.43 5.40 -2.40
N LEU A 100 -14.82 4.65 -1.49
CA LEU A 100 -14.78 3.18 -1.52
C LEU A 100 -16.16 2.56 -1.25
N GLY A 101 -17.03 3.25 -0.51
CA GLY A 101 -18.35 2.76 -0.09
C GLY A 101 -18.33 1.79 1.09
N GLU A 102 -17.15 1.44 1.60
CA GLU A 102 -16.93 0.54 2.72
C GLU A 102 -15.58 0.85 3.41
N PRO A 103 -15.35 0.37 4.65
CA PRO A 103 -14.07 0.56 5.32
C PRO A 103 -13.02 -0.47 4.87
N PHE A 104 -11.76 -0.09 4.98
CA PHE A 104 -10.67 -1.03 5.16
C PHE A 104 -10.85 -1.76 6.51
N THR A 105 -10.69 -3.08 6.50
CA THR A 105 -10.91 -3.93 7.69
C THR A 105 -9.75 -4.88 7.96
N THR A 106 -8.80 -5.01 7.04
CA THR A 106 -7.70 -5.97 7.16
C THR A 106 -6.37 -5.31 6.84
N VAL A 107 -5.30 -5.83 7.42
CA VAL A 107 -3.92 -5.44 7.12
C VAL A 107 -3.05 -6.67 6.87
N GLY A 108 -2.48 -6.73 5.67
CA GLY A 108 -1.39 -7.65 5.33
C GLY A 108 -0.05 -6.95 5.49
N LEU A 109 0.85 -7.54 6.27
CA LEU A 109 2.20 -7.05 6.49
C LEU A 109 3.19 -7.87 5.69
N CYS A 110 4.16 -7.21 5.08
CA CYS A 110 5.30 -7.84 4.42
C CYS A 110 6.60 -7.19 4.89
N GLN A 111 7.49 -7.98 5.47
CA GLN A 111 8.86 -7.58 5.80
C GLN A 111 9.80 -8.05 4.70
N TYR A 112 10.37 -7.09 3.99
CA TYR A 112 11.49 -7.28 3.09
C TYR A 112 12.76 -7.03 3.90
N ARG A 113 13.54 -8.07 4.14
CA ARG A 113 14.73 -8.00 5.00
C ARG A 113 15.85 -7.17 4.37
N ASP A 114 15.99 -7.27 3.05
CA ASP A 114 16.97 -6.54 2.24
C ASP A 114 16.53 -6.46 0.76
N GLY A 115 17.47 -6.08 -0.13
CA GLY A 115 17.26 -5.99 -1.57
C GLY A 115 17.01 -7.33 -2.29
N THR A 116 17.29 -8.46 -1.66
CA THR A 116 17.09 -9.82 -2.21
C THR A 116 15.67 -10.33 -2.03
N ASP A 117 14.94 -9.78 -1.05
CA ASP A 117 13.52 -10.01 -0.85
C ASP A 117 12.68 -9.26 -1.90
N SER A 118 11.57 -9.87 -2.33
CA SER A 118 10.76 -9.40 -3.46
C SER A 118 9.33 -9.94 -3.45
N VAL A 119 8.50 -9.41 -4.34
CA VAL A 119 7.25 -10.03 -4.76
C VAL A 119 7.13 -9.94 -6.27
N ALA A 120 6.81 -11.06 -6.91
CA ALA A 120 6.58 -11.12 -8.35
C ALA A 120 5.31 -10.37 -8.75
N TRP A 121 5.12 -10.16 -10.04
CA TRP A 121 3.91 -9.55 -10.59
C TRP A 121 2.64 -10.28 -10.14
N HIS A 122 1.70 -9.55 -9.57
CA HIS A 122 0.38 -10.04 -9.15
C HIS A 122 -0.61 -8.88 -9.02
N GLY A 123 -1.90 -9.17 -9.03
CA GLY A 123 -2.93 -8.28 -8.50
C GLY A 123 -3.57 -8.90 -7.26
N ASP A 124 -4.19 -8.06 -6.42
CA ASP A 124 -4.92 -8.51 -5.22
C ASP A 124 -6.30 -9.07 -5.64
N THR A 125 -6.24 -10.28 -6.19
CA THR A 125 -7.33 -10.96 -6.89
C THR A 125 -7.88 -12.16 -6.13
N ILE A 126 -7.57 -12.29 -4.84
CA ILE A 126 -8.23 -13.27 -3.98
C ILE A 126 -9.50 -12.63 -3.40
N GLY A 127 -10.62 -13.33 -3.49
CA GLY A 127 -11.93 -12.85 -3.04
C GLY A 127 -12.55 -11.85 -4.01
N ARG A 128 -13.14 -10.77 -3.49
CA ARG A 128 -13.89 -9.77 -4.27
C ARG A 128 -13.01 -8.96 -5.22
N GLY A 129 -11.72 -8.80 -4.94
CA GLY A 129 -10.78 -8.13 -5.86
C GLY A 129 -10.71 -8.78 -7.26
N LEU A 130 -11.12 -10.05 -7.39
CA LEU A 130 -11.24 -10.72 -8.68
C LEU A 130 -12.43 -10.25 -9.53
N ARG A 131 -13.48 -9.65 -8.95
CA ARG A 131 -14.72 -9.28 -9.66
C ARG A 131 -15.26 -7.87 -9.43
N GLU A 132 -14.90 -7.21 -8.34
CA GLU A 132 -15.37 -5.87 -7.96
C GLU A 132 -14.27 -4.82 -8.11
N ASP A 133 -14.68 -3.56 -8.19
CA ASP A 133 -13.80 -2.40 -8.03
C ASP A 133 -13.55 -2.20 -6.54
N THR A 134 -12.31 -1.90 -6.19
CA THR A 134 -11.89 -1.83 -4.78
C THR A 134 -10.66 -0.96 -4.63
N MET A 135 -10.24 -0.73 -3.39
CA MET A 135 -9.00 -0.03 -3.07
C MET A 135 -8.06 -0.91 -2.27
N VAL A 136 -6.76 -0.75 -2.54
CA VAL A 136 -5.67 -1.28 -1.71
C VAL A 136 -4.75 -0.12 -1.37
N ALA A 137 -4.57 0.13 -0.08
CA ALA A 137 -3.73 1.19 0.45
C ALA A 137 -2.46 0.60 1.08
N ILE A 138 -1.30 1.09 0.67
CA ILE A 138 0.00 0.57 1.10
C ILE A 138 0.80 1.66 1.78
N VAL A 139 1.00 1.54 3.09
CA VAL A 139 1.93 2.39 3.84
C VAL A 139 3.28 1.69 3.94
N SER A 140 4.34 2.39 3.54
CA SER A 140 5.71 1.88 3.55
C SER A 140 6.51 2.44 4.71
N ILE A 141 7.26 1.58 5.40
CA ILE A 141 8.13 1.97 6.51
C ILE A 141 9.53 1.41 6.23
N GLY A 142 10.55 2.26 6.32
CA GLY A 142 11.96 1.86 6.19
C GLY A 142 12.56 2.16 4.83
N ALA A 143 13.38 1.26 4.31
CA ALA A 143 14.15 1.50 3.10
C ALA A 143 13.24 1.72 1.88
N THR A 144 13.61 2.72 1.06
CA THR A 144 12.95 2.99 -0.21
C THR A 144 13.09 1.81 -1.17
N ARG A 145 11.96 1.39 -1.76
CA ARG A 145 11.93 0.33 -2.78
C ARG A 145 11.16 0.81 -4.00
N THR A 146 11.50 0.23 -5.16
CA THR A 146 10.67 0.42 -6.34
C THR A 146 9.38 -0.38 -6.19
N PHE A 147 8.25 0.30 -6.29
CA PHE A 147 6.97 -0.29 -6.62
C PHE A 147 6.80 -0.23 -8.14
N ALA A 148 6.66 -1.40 -8.77
CA ALA A 148 6.47 -1.51 -10.20
C ALA A 148 5.01 -1.90 -10.47
N LEU A 149 4.37 -1.28 -11.47
CA LEU A 149 2.97 -1.47 -11.82
C LEU A 149 2.86 -1.61 -13.35
N ARG A 150 2.12 -2.59 -13.86
CA ARG A 150 1.96 -2.84 -15.31
C ARG A 150 0.55 -3.31 -15.68
N PRO A 151 0.05 -3.05 -16.90
CA PRO A 151 -1.21 -3.63 -17.34
C PRO A 151 -1.08 -5.15 -17.49
N ARG A 152 -2.10 -5.89 -17.07
CA ARG A 152 -2.10 -7.37 -17.10
C ARG A 152 -2.07 -7.92 -18.53
N LEU A 153 -2.67 -7.21 -19.48
CA LEU A 153 -2.70 -7.58 -20.91
C LEU A 153 -1.45 -7.11 -21.68
N GLY A 154 -0.44 -6.61 -20.98
CA GLY A 154 0.77 -6.05 -21.59
C GLY A 154 0.66 -4.55 -21.85
N GLY A 155 1.81 -3.89 -21.90
CA GLY A 155 1.92 -2.44 -22.06
C GLY A 155 3.08 -1.86 -21.25
N GLU A 156 3.16 -0.52 -21.21
CA GLU A 156 4.21 0.19 -20.49
C GLU A 156 4.08 -0.02 -18.98
N SER A 157 5.22 -0.30 -18.32
CA SER A 157 5.28 -0.42 -16.87
C SER A 157 5.65 0.91 -16.22
N ILE A 158 4.96 1.22 -15.12
CA ILE A 158 5.22 2.37 -14.26
C ILE A 158 6.15 1.92 -13.13
N ARG A 159 7.11 2.76 -12.75
CA ARG A 159 8.02 2.52 -11.62
C ARG A 159 8.02 3.72 -10.69
N ILE A 160 7.77 3.47 -9.42
CA ILE A 160 7.63 4.50 -8.37
C ILE A 160 8.57 4.13 -7.24
N HIS A 161 9.30 5.11 -6.72
CA HIS A 161 10.08 4.91 -5.51
C HIS A 161 9.19 5.23 -4.32
N VAL A 162 8.96 4.25 -3.46
CA VAL A 162 8.12 4.37 -2.26
C VAL A 162 9.03 4.27 -1.05
N GLY A 163 9.16 5.38 -0.33
CA GLY A 163 10.05 5.58 0.81
C GLY A 163 9.38 5.35 2.17
N HIS A 164 10.11 5.68 3.23
CA HIS A 164 9.59 5.67 4.58
C HIS A 164 8.46 6.69 4.74
N GLY A 165 7.33 6.25 5.29
CA GLY A 165 6.16 7.08 5.55
C GLY A 165 5.27 7.32 4.35
N ASP A 166 5.66 6.87 3.16
CA ASP A 166 4.86 7.05 1.95
C ASP A 166 3.64 6.14 1.94
N LEU A 167 2.52 6.70 1.46
CA LEU A 167 1.29 5.98 1.15
C LEU A 167 1.16 5.83 -0.37
N LEU A 168 0.81 4.63 -0.83
CA LEU A 168 0.43 4.35 -2.20
C LEU A 168 -0.97 3.72 -2.21
N VAL A 169 -1.91 4.27 -2.98
CA VAL A 169 -3.29 3.75 -3.07
C VAL A 169 -3.60 3.37 -4.51
N MET A 170 -4.06 2.14 -4.71
CA MET A 170 -4.53 1.63 -6.00
C MET A 170 -6.03 1.42 -5.93
N GLY A 171 -6.80 2.04 -6.83
CA GLY A 171 -8.25 1.97 -6.82
C GLY A 171 -8.91 1.66 -8.16
N GLY A 172 -10.25 1.59 -8.12
CA GLY A 172 -11.07 1.22 -9.28
C GLY A 172 -10.80 -0.21 -9.72
N THR A 173 -10.59 -0.41 -11.03
CA THR A 173 -10.32 -1.74 -11.59
C THR A 173 -8.88 -2.23 -11.36
N CYS A 174 -8.03 -1.47 -10.67
CA CYS A 174 -6.58 -1.72 -10.64
C CYS A 174 -6.21 -3.16 -10.24
N GLN A 175 -6.88 -3.75 -9.25
CA GLN A 175 -6.54 -5.10 -8.77
C GLN A 175 -6.78 -6.21 -9.81
N ARG A 176 -7.67 -5.99 -10.78
CA ARG A 176 -8.01 -6.97 -11.84
C ARG A 176 -7.29 -6.73 -13.16
N THR A 177 -7.05 -5.47 -13.51
CA THR A 177 -6.54 -5.04 -14.82
C THR A 177 -5.06 -4.72 -14.80
N TRP A 178 -4.47 -4.51 -13.63
CA TRP A 178 -3.05 -4.22 -13.44
C TRP A 178 -2.40 -5.22 -12.47
N GLU A 179 -1.10 -5.41 -12.65
CA GLU A 179 -0.25 -6.20 -11.76
C GLU A 179 0.83 -5.32 -11.18
N HIS A 180 1.18 -5.57 -9.93
CA HIS A 180 2.26 -4.89 -9.23
C HIS A 180 3.32 -5.85 -8.69
N ALA A 181 4.51 -5.31 -8.46
CA ALA A 181 5.66 -6.05 -7.98
C ALA A 181 6.61 -5.17 -7.17
N ILE A 182 7.36 -5.80 -6.26
CA ILE A 182 8.57 -5.23 -5.65
C ILE A 182 9.76 -6.02 -6.18
N PRO A 183 10.48 -5.54 -7.20
CA PRO A 183 11.61 -6.26 -7.77
C PRO A 183 12.80 -6.31 -6.80
N LYS A 184 13.62 -7.36 -6.95
CA LYS A 184 14.93 -7.44 -6.30
C LYS A 184 15.84 -6.30 -6.75
N THR A 185 16.78 -5.92 -5.91
CA THR A 185 17.84 -4.96 -6.25
C THR A 185 19.19 -5.45 -5.74
N SER A 186 20.23 -5.23 -6.53
CA SER A 186 21.62 -5.46 -6.13
C SER A 186 22.19 -4.29 -5.32
N LYS A 187 21.49 -3.14 -5.28
CA LYS A 187 21.89 -2.02 -4.43
C LYS A 187 21.72 -2.42 -2.96
N PRO A 188 22.71 -2.17 -2.09
CA PRO A 188 22.54 -2.40 -0.66
C PRO A 188 21.44 -1.47 -0.13
N VAL A 189 20.38 -2.06 0.38
CA VAL A 189 19.23 -1.35 0.98
C VAL A 189 18.87 -2.01 2.29
N GLY A 190 18.41 -1.21 3.25
CA GLY A 190 17.93 -1.69 4.54
C GLY A 190 16.59 -2.43 4.46
N PRO A 191 16.03 -2.83 5.62
CA PRO A 191 14.74 -3.49 5.68
C PRO A 191 13.59 -2.53 5.34
N ARG A 192 12.50 -3.09 4.80
CA ARG A 192 11.24 -2.40 4.53
C ARG A 192 10.06 -3.22 5.07
N ILE A 193 9.12 -2.56 5.73
CA ILE A 193 7.80 -3.10 6.05
C ILE A 193 6.78 -2.45 5.11
N SER A 194 5.91 -3.29 4.54
CA SER A 194 4.76 -2.88 3.74
C SER A 194 3.49 -3.22 4.50
N LEU A 195 2.71 -2.22 4.89
CA LEU A 195 1.40 -2.38 5.53
C LEU A 195 0.32 -2.19 4.46
N GLN A 196 -0.39 -3.26 4.11
CA GLN A 196 -1.32 -3.29 2.99
C GLN A 196 -2.75 -3.44 3.52
N TYR A 197 -3.48 -2.33 3.52
CA TYR A 197 -4.85 -2.25 4.01
C TYR A 197 -5.83 -2.56 2.89
N ARG A 198 -6.83 -3.39 3.22
CA ARG A 198 -7.83 -3.87 2.27
C ARG A 198 -9.21 -3.94 2.92
N PRO A 199 -10.29 -3.74 2.14
CA PRO A 199 -11.64 -4.06 2.57
C PRO A 199 -11.80 -5.56 2.86
N ARG A 200 -12.97 -5.92 3.38
CA ARG A 200 -13.28 -7.32 3.66
C ARG A 200 -13.21 -8.15 2.37
N ASP A 201 -12.63 -9.35 2.47
CA ASP A 201 -12.59 -10.33 1.37
C ASP A 201 -11.86 -9.82 0.11
N VAL A 202 -10.83 -8.97 0.28
CA VAL A 202 -9.88 -8.59 -0.78
C VAL A 202 -8.47 -8.96 -0.33
N ARG A 203 -7.73 -9.75 -1.12
CA ARG A 203 -6.37 -10.23 -0.79
C ARG A 203 -5.49 -10.45 -2.02
#